data_AF-A0A927NV13-F1
#
_entry.id   AF-A0A927NV13-F1
#
_cell.length_a   1.000
_cell.length_b   1.000
_cell.length_c   1.000
_cell.angle_alpha   90.00
_cell.angle_beta   90.00
_cell.angle_gamma   90.00
#
_symmetry.space_group_name_H-M   'P 1'
#
loop_
_entity.id
_entity.type
_entity.pdbx_description
1 polymer ?
#
loop_
_entity_poly.entity_id
_entity_poly.type
_entity_poly.pdbx_seq_one_letter_code
_entity_poly.pdbx_strand_id
1 'polypeptide(L)'
;MYSFFSKNLTINIKDQNMYKASVRRFFALFLAILMVSSFVHIPVYAEEEPIGTAICTASKAMNLRSGPGTSYEKSGSLPAKTVVDVYEIKGEWYRILYNGAFHWANGDYL
;
A
#
# COMPACT_ATOMS: atom_id res chain seq x y z
N MET A 1 67.92 16.35 -19.83
CA MET A 1 67.54 15.44 -18.72
C MET A 1 66.18 15.77 -18.09
N TYR A 2 65.71 17.03 -18.11
CA TYR A 2 64.42 17.45 -17.49
C TYR A 2 63.11 16.96 -18.16
N SER A 3 63.14 16.59 -19.45
CA SER A 3 61.94 16.24 -20.23
C SER A 3 61.29 14.91 -19.81
N PHE A 4 62.08 13.94 -19.33
CA PHE A 4 61.59 12.61 -18.96
C PHE A 4 60.87 12.59 -17.60
N PHE A 5 61.31 13.44 -16.67
CA PHE A 5 60.74 13.51 -15.32
C PHE A 5 59.38 14.25 -15.30
N SER A 6 59.24 15.31 -16.10
CA SER A 6 57.98 16.05 -16.26
C SER A 6 56.85 15.20 -16.84
N LYS A 7 57.14 14.37 -17.84
CA LYS A 7 56.14 13.46 -18.46
C LYS A 7 55.62 12.41 -17.48
N ASN A 8 56.49 11.78 -16.69
CA ASN A 8 56.08 10.78 -15.68
C ASN A 8 55.26 11.39 -14.54
N LEU A 9 55.59 12.61 -14.11
CA LEU A 9 54.82 13.33 -13.09
C LEU A 9 53.42 13.71 -13.59
N THR A 10 53.31 14.15 -14.84
CA THR A 10 52.04 14.58 -15.46
C THR A 10 51.07 13.40 -15.66
N ILE A 11 51.58 12.22 -16.06
CA ILE A 11 50.77 11.00 -16.20
C ILE A 11 50.19 10.58 -14.83
N ASN A 12 51.02 10.54 -13.80
CA ASN A 12 50.60 10.15 -12.45
C ASN A 12 49.54 11.11 -11.86
N ILE A 13 49.70 12.43 -12.03
CA ILE A 13 48.70 13.40 -11.55
C ILE A 13 47.38 13.29 -12.32
N LYS A 14 47.42 13.05 -13.63
CA LYS A 14 46.23 12.83 -14.46
C LYS A 14 45.48 11.58 -14.01
N ASP A 15 46.19 10.48 -13.73
CA ASP A 15 45.59 9.22 -13.29
C ASP A 15 45.04 9.31 -11.86
N GLN A 16 45.71 10.03 -10.96
CA GLN A 16 45.20 10.30 -9.60
C GLN A 16 43.94 11.18 -9.61
N ASN A 17 43.93 12.21 -10.47
CA ASN A 17 42.75 13.05 -10.67
C ASN A 17 41.60 12.29 -11.35
N MET A 18 41.94 11.39 -12.28
CA MET A 18 40.98 10.50 -12.93
C MET A 18 40.39 9.49 -11.95
N TYR A 19 41.21 8.87 -11.10
CA TYR A 19 40.78 7.97 -10.03
C TYR A 19 39.83 8.69 -9.06
N LYS A 20 40.19 9.87 -8.56
CA LYS A 20 39.33 10.68 -7.69
C LYS A 20 38.00 11.06 -8.36
N ALA A 21 38.04 11.41 -9.65
CA ALA A 21 36.85 11.75 -10.43
C ALA A 21 35.95 10.52 -10.69
N SER A 22 36.54 9.36 -10.97
CA SER A 22 35.82 8.10 -11.17
C SER A 22 35.20 7.61 -9.86
N VAL A 23 35.96 7.59 -8.75
CA VAL A 23 35.44 7.23 -7.41
C VAL A 23 34.31 8.17 -6.99
N ARG A 24 34.44 9.48 -7.22
CA ARG A 24 33.37 10.45 -6.95
C ARG A 24 32.12 10.18 -7.77
N ARG A 25 32.25 9.79 -9.04
CA ARG A 25 31.10 9.44 -9.91
C ARG A 25 30.45 8.13 -9.46
N PHE A 26 31.23 7.10 -9.13
CA PHE A 26 30.69 5.85 -8.61
C PHE A 26 29.97 6.04 -7.27
N PHE A 27 30.57 6.81 -6.36
CA PHE A 27 29.97 7.14 -5.08
C PHE A 27 28.70 8.00 -5.24
N ALA A 28 28.71 8.97 -6.16
CA ALA A 28 27.54 9.78 -6.48
C ALA A 28 26.41 8.95 -7.13
N LEU A 29 26.72 7.97 -7.98
CA LEU A 29 25.74 7.06 -8.58
C LEU A 29 25.16 6.09 -7.53
N PHE A 30 25.98 5.58 -6.61
CA PHE A 30 25.53 4.73 -5.51
C PHE A 30 24.59 5.50 -4.55
N LEU A 31 24.95 6.73 -4.18
CA LEU A 31 24.09 7.62 -3.39
C LEU A 31 22.79 7.96 -4.13
N ALA A 32 22.84 8.22 -5.43
CA ALA A 32 21.65 8.50 -6.23
C ALA A 32 20.68 7.30 -6.24
N ILE A 33 21.19 6.07 -6.32
CA ILE A 33 20.37 4.84 -6.25
C ILE A 33 19.71 4.69 -4.87
N LEU A 34 20.44 4.97 -3.77
CA LEU A 34 19.89 4.95 -2.40
C LEU A 34 18.82 6.03 -2.16
N MET A 35 18.92 7.17 -2.84
CA MET A 35 17.88 8.22 -2.76
C MET A 35 16.60 7.81 -3.49
N VAL A 36 16.71 7.10 -4.60
CA VAL A 36 15.55 6.61 -5.36
C VAL A 36 14.82 5.49 -4.61
N SER A 37 15.52 4.63 -3.86
CA SER A 37 14.89 3.56 -3.08
C SER A 37 14.03 4.07 -1.91
N SER A 38 14.35 5.26 -1.39
CA SER A 38 13.58 5.89 -0.31
C SER A 38 12.23 6.46 -0.78
N PHE A 39 12.04 6.62 -2.10
CA PHE A 39 10.81 7.14 -2.71
C PHE A 39 9.80 6.05 -3.06
N VAL A 40 10.16 4.77 -2.96
CA VAL A 40 9.23 3.65 -3.12
C VAL A 40 8.65 3.29 -1.76
N HIS A 41 7.93 4.24 -1.14
CA HIS A 41 6.96 3.89 -0.12
C HIS A 41 5.66 3.64 -0.86
N ILE A 42 5.47 2.40 -1.33
CA ILE A 42 4.16 1.98 -1.80
C ILE A 42 3.27 2.05 -0.55
N PRO A 43 2.20 2.87 -0.52
CA PRO A 43 1.18 2.66 0.50
C PRO A 43 0.68 1.25 0.27
N VAL A 44 1.12 0.32 1.13
CA VAL A 44 0.47 -0.96 1.29
C VAL A 44 -0.91 -0.60 1.80
N TYR A 45 -1.83 -0.34 0.86
CA TYR A 45 -3.24 -0.42 1.14
C TYR A 45 -3.42 -1.84 1.60
N ALA A 46 -3.64 -2.02 2.90
CA ALA A 46 -4.06 -3.31 3.42
C ALA A 46 -5.37 -3.60 2.68
N GLU A 47 -5.30 -4.46 1.66
CA GLU A 47 -6.48 -5.15 1.17
C GLU A 47 -6.94 -5.98 2.37
N GLU A 48 -7.93 -5.47 3.10
CA GLU A 48 -8.54 -6.23 4.18
C GLU A 48 -9.08 -7.49 3.51
N GLU A 49 -8.52 -8.65 3.81
CA GLU A 49 -9.06 -9.91 3.31
C GLU A 49 -10.40 -10.17 4.02
N PRO A 50 -11.43 -10.64 3.30
CA PRO A 50 -12.67 -11.01 3.95
C PRO A 50 -12.42 -12.14 4.93
N ILE A 51 -12.95 -12.01 6.13
CA ILE A 51 -12.91 -13.05 7.16
C ILE A 51 -13.90 -14.18 6.86
N GLY A 52 -14.82 -13.97 5.92
CA GLY A 52 -15.77 -14.96 5.45
C GLY A 52 -16.81 -14.39 4.48
N THR A 53 -17.74 -15.24 4.08
CA THR A 53 -18.88 -14.89 3.23
C THR A 53 -20.18 -15.16 3.99
N ALA A 54 -21.19 -14.34 3.72
CA ALA A 54 -22.51 -14.43 4.34
C ALA A 54 -23.60 -14.27 3.28
N ILE A 55 -24.79 -14.84 3.53
CA ILE A 55 -25.92 -14.79 2.60
C ILE A 55 -27.08 -14.12 3.30
N CYS A 56 -27.58 -13.03 2.72
CA CYS A 56 -28.77 -12.37 3.24
C CYS A 56 -29.97 -13.35 3.25
N THR A 57 -30.36 -13.83 4.43
CA THR A 57 -31.47 -14.77 4.63
C THR A 57 -32.82 -14.06 4.84
N ALA A 58 -32.80 -12.73 4.94
CA ALA A 58 -34.00 -11.91 5.09
C ALA A 58 -35.01 -12.15 3.96
N SER A 59 -36.31 -12.17 4.31
CA SER A 59 -37.41 -12.36 3.36
C SER A 59 -37.69 -11.13 2.48
N LYS A 60 -37.21 -9.96 2.91
CA LYS A 60 -37.25 -8.67 2.20
C LYS A 60 -35.88 -8.02 2.25
N ALA A 61 -35.68 -6.95 1.48
CA ALA A 61 -34.43 -6.20 1.49
C ALA A 61 -34.10 -5.70 2.92
N MET A 62 -32.90 -6.03 3.39
CA MET A 62 -32.41 -5.69 4.73
C MET A 62 -31.81 -4.29 4.73
N ASN A 63 -32.07 -3.50 5.76
CA ASN A 63 -31.45 -2.18 5.90
C ASN A 63 -29.99 -2.32 6.34
N LEU A 64 -29.10 -1.71 5.58
CA LEU A 64 -27.70 -1.53 5.95
C LEU A 64 -27.52 -0.24 6.75
N ARG A 65 -26.53 -0.22 7.65
CA ARG A 65 -26.25 0.92 8.53
C ARG A 65 -24.82 1.39 8.46
N SER A 66 -24.59 2.63 8.88
CA SER A 66 -23.26 3.24 8.93
C SER A 66 -22.39 2.78 10.09
N GLY A 67 -22.95 2.08 11.08
CA GLY A 67 -22.22 1.58 12.24
C GLY A 67 -22.88 0.37 12.91
N PRO A 68 -22.18 -0.26 13.88
CA PRO A 68 -22.65 -1.45 14.59
C PRO A 68 -23.71 -1.07 15.63
N GLY A 69 -24.97 -0.95 15.20
CA GLY A 69 -26.08 -0.65 16.09
C GLY A 69 -27.32 -0.12 15.37
N THR A 70 -28.47 -0.20 16.02
CA THR A 70 -29.75 0.32 15.49
C THR A 70 -29.87 1.84 15.57
N SER A 71 -29.02 2.50 16.36
CA SER A 71 -28.94 3.96 16.48
C SER A 71 -28.22 4.63 15.30
N TYR A 72 -27.41 3.89 14.54
CA TYR A 72 -26.72 4.41 13.36
C TYR A 72 -27.69 4.57 12.18
N GLU A 73 -27.44 5.59 11.36
CA GLU A 73 -28.27 5.89 10.20
C GLU A 73 -28.28 4.75 9.18
N LYS A 74 -29.37 4.65 8.42
CA LYS A 74 -29.49 3.71 7.31
C LYS A 74 -28.60 4.19 6.16
N SER A 75 -27.60 3.40 5.81
CA SER A 75 -26.65 3.73 4.73
C SER A 75 -27.00 3.06 3.40
N GLY A 76 -27.93 2.10 3.40
CA GLY A 76 -28.29 1.37 2.20
C GLY A 76 -29.30 0.26 2.45
N SER A 77 -29.48 -0.58 1.43
CA SER A 77 -30.38 -1.74 1.48
C SER A 77 -29.74 -2.92 0.74
N LEU A 78 -29.73 -4.09 1.37
CA LEU A 78 -29.21 -5.33 0.84
C LEU A 78 -30.37 -6.23 0.40
N PRO A 79 -30.47 -6.60 -0.90
CA PRO A 79 -31.49 -7.53 -1.35
C PRO A 79 -31.40 -8.90 -0.66
N ALA A 80 -32.52 -9.61 -0.62
CA ALA A 80 -32.57 -10.98 -0.14
C ALA A 80 -31.74 -11.90 -1.03
N LYS A 81 -31.13 -12.94 -0.44
CA LYS A 81 -30.28 -13.94 -1.12
C LYS A 81 -29.01 -13.37 -1.76
N THR A 82 -28.63 -12.14 -1.45
CA THR A 82 -27.35 -11.58 -1.86
C THR A 82 -26.23 -12.16 -1.01
N VAL A 83 -25.18 -12.64 -1.67
CA VAL A 83 -23.93 -13.06 -1.03
C VAL A 83 -23.04 -11.83 -0.85
N VAL A 84 -22.49 -11.66 0.34
CA VAL A 84 -21.60 -10.55 0.68
C VAL A 84 -20.38 -11.05 1.43
N ASP A 85 -19.28 -10.34 1.24
CA ASP A 85 -18.04 -10.58 1.95
C ASP A 85 -18.06 -9.84 3.28
N VAL A 86 -17.71 -10.55 4.36
CA VAL A 86 -17.64 -10.03 5.73
C VAL A 86 -16.19 -9.74 6.06
N TYR A 87 -15.93 -8.56 6.62
CA TYR A 87 -14.59 -8.06 6.93
C TYR A 87 -14.37 -7.89 8.43
N GLU A 88 -15.45 -7.67 9.19
CA GLU A 88 -15.36 -7.45 10.63
C GLU A 88 -16.65 -7.86 11.33
N ILE A 89 -16.55 -8.34 12.56
CA ILE A 89 -17.69 -8.68 13.41
C ILE A 89 -17.57 -7.90 14.72
N LYS A 90 -18.62 -7.15 15.08
CA LYS A 90 -18.75 -6.43 16.35
C LYS A 90 -20.07 -6.79 17.02
N GLY A 91 -20.02 -7.77 17.91
CA GLY A 91 -21.23 -8.33 18.53
C GLY A 91 -22.15 -8.93 17.47
N GLU A 92 -23.40 -8.49 17.43
CA GLU A 92 -24.41 -8.92 16.46
C GLU A 92 -24.34 -8.17 15.11
N TRP A 93 -23.29 -7.37 14.88
CA TRP A 93 -23.17 -6.51 13.69
C TRP A 93 -21.96 -6.88 12.86
N TYR A 94 -22.17 -7.16 11.57
CA TYR A 94 -21.15 -7.59 10.64
C TYR A 94 -20.87 -6.46 9.64
N ARG A 95 -19.60 -6.10 9.49
CA ARG A 95 -19.14 -5.16 8.47
C ARG A 95 -18.95 -5.91 7.17
N ILE A 96 -19.70 -5.50 6.15
CA ILE A 96 -19.73 -6.13 4.84
C ILE A 96 -19.30 -5.13 3.76
N LEU A 97 -18.71 -5.63 2.67
CA LEU A 97 -18.48 -4.84 1.47
C LEU A 97 -19.64 -5.08 0.49
N TYR A 98 -20.40 -4.04 0.18
CA TYR A 98 -21.49 -4.12 -0.80
C TYR A 98 -21.50 -2.87 -1.66
N ASN A 99 -21.59 -3.05 -2.98
CA ASN A 99 -21.56 -1.97 -3.97
C ASN A 99 -20.33 -1.03 -3.82
N GLY A 100 -19.16 -1.59 -3.47
CA GLY A 100 -17.91 -0.85 -3.34
C GLY A 100 -17.77 -0.01 -2.07
N ALA A 101 -18.68 -0.12 -1.11
CA ALA A 101 -18.61 0.57 0.17
C ALA A 101 -18.84 -0.37 1.36
N PHE A 102 -18.22 -0.03 2.49
CA PHE A 102 -18.43 -0.76 3.74
C PHE A 102 -19.73 -0.35 4.41
N HIS A 103 -20.46 -1.35 4.87
CA HIS A 103 -21.73 -1.22 5.54
C HIS A 103 -21.83 -2.17 6.73
N TRP A 104 -22.68 -1.84 7.70
CA TRP A 104 -22.99 -2.72 8.82
C TRP A 104 -24.35 -3.36 8.64
N ALA A 105 -24.40 -4.67 8.81
CA ALA A 105 -25.58 -5.50 8.75
C ALA A 105 -25.74 -6.25 10.08
N ASN A 106 -26.98 -6.56 10.46
CA ASN A 106 -27.22 -7.39 11.64
C ASN A 106 -27.01 -8.86 11.25
N GLY A 107 -26.22 -9.57 12.07
CA GLY A 107 -25.77 -10.94 11.83
C GLY A 107 -26.88 -11.99 11.86
N ASP A 108 -28.02 -11.71 12.50
CA ASP A 108 -29.15 -12.66 12.55
C ASP A 108 -29.82 -12.87 11.17
N TYR A 109 -29.56 -11.95 10.23
CA TYR A 109 -30.13 -11.95 8.88
C TYR A 109 -29.09 -12.28 7.79
N LEU A 110 -27.86 -12.64 8.16
CA LEU A 110 -26.72 -12.91 7.29
C LEU A 110 -26.22 -14.36 7.39
#